data_AF-A0A9J5X9U2-F1
#
_entry.id   AF-A0A9J5X9U2-F1
#
_cell.length_a   1.000
_cell.length_b   1.000
_cell.length_c   1.000
_cell.angle_alpha   90.00
_cell.angle_beta   90.00
_cell.angle_gamma   90.00
#
_symmetry.space_group_name_H-M   'P 1'
#
loop_
_entity.id
_entity.type
_entity.pdbx_description
1 polymer ?
#
loop_
_entity_poly.entity_id
_entity_poly.type
_entity_poly.pdbx_seq_one_letter_code
_entity_poly.pdbx_strand_id
1 'polypeptide(L)'
;MAIQKTHKGKTKPRSPTLILTVSIVAITLLYIASTLFSPNGFSFSTSITSKNSVFSKNCRQHNGPHKYIYWGNRIDCPGKHCDTCAGLGHQESSLRCALEEAMFLQRTFVMPARMCINPIHNKKGILLGSGNSISEETEERWEDSSCAMDSLYDLDLISDTVPVILDNSEMWHHVLATSMKLGARGVAHVEGVSKTDLKEKSSYSNILLINRTASPLSWFAECKDRKNHSSILLPYSFLPSMAAKKLRYAAEEIKKLLGDYDAMHVRRGDVLKTRKDRFGVERSLHPHLDRDTRSEFILCRIAKWVPPGRTLFIASNERTPGYFSPLAVRYKLAYSSNYSSILDPLIENNYELFMVERLILMGAKTFIKTMKEDDNDLSLSDDPKKNNKKWEIPVYTRDGEE
;
A
#
# COMPACT_ATOMS: atom_id res chain seq x y z
N MET A 1 70.26 1.16 -64.63
CA MET A 1 69.35 0.01 -64.85
C MET A 1 68.55 -0.23 -63.57
N ALA A 2 67.29 -0.64 -63.73
CA ALA A 2 66.18 -0.39 -62.81
C ALA A 2 66.15 -1.24 -61.53
N ILE A 3 65.64 -0.66 -60.44
CA ILE A 3 65.14 -1.36 -59.25
C ILE A 3 63.63 -1.08 -59.15
N GLN A 4 62.82 -2.13 -59.29
CA GLN A 4 61.36 -2.10 -59.12
C GLN A 4 61.00 -1.94 -57.63
N LYS A 5 60.13 -0.97 -57.31
CA LYS A 5 59.42 -0.92 -56.03
C LYS A 5 57.94 -1.21 -56.27
N THR A 6 57.47 -2.24 -55.57
CA THR A 6 56.11 -2.78 -55.52
C THR A 6 55.06 -1.78 -55.04
N HIS A 7 53.96 -1.69 -55.80
CA HIS A 7 52.73 -1.00 -55.42
C HIS A 7 51.93 -1.85 -54.41
N LYS A 8 51.68 -1.33 -53.19
CA LYS A 8 50.65 -1.86 -52.30
C LYS A 8 49.29 -1.27 -52.69
N GLY A 9 48.33 -2.14 -52.99
CA GLY A 9 46.96 -1.77 -53.35
C GLY A 9 46.20 -1.13 -52.19
N LYS A 10 45.46 -0.06 -52.50
CA LYS A 10 44.49 0.59 -51.59
C LYS A 10 43.25 -0.29 -51.44
N THR A 11 42.80 -0.50 -50.21
CA THR A 11 41.57 -1.22 -49.87
C THR A 11 40.33 -0.41 -50.24
N LYS A 12 39.36 -1.06 -50.91
CA LYS A 12 38.06 -0.47 -51.29
C LYS A 12 37.22 -0.16 -50.03
N PRO A 13 36.42 0.92 -50.02
CA PRO A 13 35.51 1.23 -48.92
C PRO A 13 34.36 0.21 -48.90
N ARG A 14 34.02 -0.33 -47.73
CA ARG A 14 32.88 -1.23 -47.53
C ARG A 14 31.57 -0.46 -47.73
N SER A 15 30.61 -1.07 -48.41
CA SER A 15 29.35 -0.43 -48.78
C SER A 15 28.53 -0.01 -47.54
N PRO A 16 27.93 1.19 -47.55
CA PRO A 16 27.20 1.73 -46.39
C PRO A 16 26.00 0.88 -45.95
N THR A 17 25.43 0.06 -46.85
CA THR A 17 24.36 -0.90 -46.55
C THR A 17 24.79 -2.04 -45.62
N LEU A 18 26.06 -2.46 -45.67
CA LEU A 18 26.59 -3.49 -44.78
C LEU A 18 26.77 -2.95 -43.36
N ILE A 19 27.12 -1.67 -43.23
CA ILE A 19 27.26 -1.01 -41.93
C ILE A 19 25.88 -0.82 -41.30
N LEU A 20 24.89 -0.38 -42.09
CA LEU A 20 23.52 -0.19 -41.60
C LEU A 20 22.89 -1.51 -41.12
N THR A 21 23.08 -2.60 -41.86
CA THR A 21 22.55 -3.93 -41.49
C THR A 21 23.21 -4.48 -40.22
N VAL A 22 24.53 -4.33 -40.07
CA VAL A 22 25.23 -4.71 -38.84
C VAL A 22 24.75 -3.89 -37.64
N SER A 23 24.52 -2.58 -37.82
CA SER A 23 23.99 -1.71 -36.77
C SER A 23 22.58 -2.10 -36.33
N ILE A 24 21.69 -2.43 -37.28
CA ILE A 24 20.32 -2.88 -36.96
C ILE A 24 20.36 -4.21 -36.19
N VAL A 25 21.18 -5.16 -36.63
CA VAL A 25 21.35 -6.46 -35.94
C VAL A 25 21.89 -6.26 -34.52
N ALA A 26 22.88 -5.37 -34.33
CA ALA A 26 23.42 -5.05 -33.02
C ALA A 26 22.37 -4.41 -32.09
N ILE A 27 21.55 -3.49 -32.60
CA ILE A 27 20.45 -2.88 -31.82
C ILE A 27 19.42 -3.92 -31.42
N THR A 28 19.03 -4.83 -32.33
CA THR A 28 18.09 -5.91 -32.01
C THR A 28 18.64 -6.89 -30.98
N LEU A 29 19.93 -7.23 -31.04
CA LEU A 29 20.58 -8.10 -30.05
C LEU A 29 20.67 -7.44 -28.67
N LEU A 30 20.97 -6.14 -28.63
CA LEU A 30 20.97 -5.36 -27.38
C LEU A 30 19.57 -5.28 -26.76
N TYR A 31 18.53 -5.13 -27.60
CA TYR A 31 17.15 -5.12 -27.13
C TYR A 31 16.75 -6.47 -26.53
N ILE A 32 17.06 -7.58 -27.21
CA ILE A 32 16.78 -8.94 -26.71
C ILE A 32 17.58 -9.21 -25.42
N ALA A 33 18.85 -8.84 -25.36
CA ALA A 33 19.65 -8.97 -24.13
C ALA A 33 19.06 -8.14 -22.97
N SER A 34 18.57 -6.92 -23.24
CA SER A 34 17.94 -6.08 -22.20
C SER A 34 16.64 -6.68 -21.65
N THR A 35 15.90 -7.43 -22.46
CA THR A 35 14.71 -8.18 -21.99
C THR A 35 15.07 -9.42 -21.17
N LEU A 36 16.25 -10.02 -21.40
CA LEU A 36 16.74 -11.18 -20.67
C LEU A 36 17.42 -10.82 -19.33
N PHE A 37 17.88 -9.58 -19.16
CA PHE A 37 18.58 -9.10 -17.96
C PHE A 37 17.83 -8.02 -17.16
N SER A 38 16.55 -7.78 -17.44
CA SER A 38 15.72 -6.88 -16.62
C SER A 38 15.34 -7.58 -15.30
N PRO A 39 15.68 -7.03 -14.11
CA PRO A 39 15.39 -7.67 -12.83
C PRO A 39 13.96 -7.47 -12.34
N ASN A 40 13.03 -6.98 -13.17
CA ASN A 40 11.64 -6.76 -12.78
C ASN A 40 10.69 -7.39 -13.80
N GLY A 41 10.53 -8.71 -13.69
CA GLY A 41 9.48 -9.47 -14.37
C GLY A 41 8.85 -10.44 -13.38
N PHE A 42 7.76 -10.03 -12.74
CA PHE A 42 6.93 -10.90 -11.92
C PHE A 42 6.44 -12.10 -12.75
N SER A 43 7.00 -13.29 -12.49
CA SER A 43 6.47 -14.55 -13.01
C SER A 43 5.66 -15.23 -11.92
N PHE A 44 4.33 -15.20 -12.07
CA PHE A 44 3.43 -16.05 -11.29
C PHE A 44 3.55 -17.49 -11.80
N SER A 45 4.29 -18.33 -11.07
CA SER A 45 4.25 -19.78 -11.25
C SER A 45 3.09 -20.35 -10.43
N THR A 46 2.04 -20.78 -11.10
CA THR A 46 0.97 -21.60 -10.54
C THR A 46 1.48 -23.03 -10.34
N SER A 47 1.69 -23.45 -9.09
CA SER A 47 1.76 -24.86 -8.74
C SER A 47 0.62 -25.21 -7.79
N ILE A 48 -0.44 -25.77 -8.35
CA ILE A 48 -1.44 -26.53 -7.61
C ILE A 48 -0.92 -27.96 -7.53
N THR A 49 -0.44 -28.41 -6.36
CA THR A 49 -0.84 -29.72 -5.80
C THR A 49 -0.31 -29.98 -4.39
N SER A 50 -1.23 -30.54 -3.60
CA SER A 50 -1.11 -31.45 -2.45
C SER A 50 -0.65 -30.94 -1.08
N LYS A 51 -1.47 -31.37 -0.11
CA LYS A 51 -1.52 -31.01 1.31
C LYS A 51 -0.50 -31.79 2.15
N ASN A 52 -0.22 -31.20 3.31
CA ASN A 52 0.26 -31.79 4.56
C ASN A 52 1.68 -32.39 4.54
N SER A 53 2.66 -31.61 5.04
CA SER A 53 3.71 -32.11 5.94
C SER A 53 4.63 -30.96 6.35
N VAL A 54 4.58 -30.65 7.65
CA VAL A 54 5.70 -30.24 8.51
C VAL A 54 6.44 -28.92 8.16
N PHE A 55 6.32 -27.98 9.11
CA PHE A 55 7.28 -26.93 9.44
C PHE A 55 8.64 -27.02 8.75
N SER A 56 9.03 -25.92 8.09
CA SER A 56 10.36 -25.57 7.56
C SER A 56 10.42 -25.50 6.03
N LYS A 57 10.63 -24.27 5.52
CA LYS A 57 11.24 -23.84 4.23
C LYS A 57 10.68 -22.44 3.91
N ASN A 58 11.40 -21.32 3.91
CA ASN A 58 12.83 -21.03 3.87
C ASN A 58 13.04 -19.65 4.55
N CYS A 59 13.53 -19.61 5.79
CA CYS A 59 14.09 -18.36 6.31
C CYS A 59 15.50 -18.25 5.72
N ARG A 60 15.74 -17.27 4.83
CA ARG A 60 17.09 -16.98 4.33
C ARG A 60 18.00 -16.81 5.54
N GLN A 61 18.93 -17.74 5.75
CA GLN A 61 19.89 -17.68 6.85
C GLN A 61 20.79 -16.45 6.65
N HIS A 62 20.46 -15.35 7.31
CA HIS A 62 21.36 -14.23 7.47
C HIS A 62 22.50 -14.65 8.41
N ASN A 63 23.71 -14.81 7.87
CA ASN A 63 24.92 -15.31 8.55
C ASN A 63 25.51 -14.35 9.62
N GLY A 64 24.70 -13.55 10.32
CA GLY A 64 25.12 -12.68 11.42
C GLY A 64 24.41 -13.04 12.73
N PRO A 65 24.90 -12.60 13.90
CA PRO A 65 24.15 -12.76 15.14
C PRO A 65 22.80 -12.08 14.98
N HIS A 66 21.71 -12.85 15.06
CA HIS A 66 20.36 -12.35 14.90
C HIS A 66 20.07 -11.30 15.97
N LYS A 67 20.07 -10.04 15.54
CA LYS A 67 19.76 -8.87 16.35
C LYS A 67 18.34 -8.44 16.01
N TYR A 68 17.62 -7.98 17.02
CA TYR A 68 16.18 -7.70 16.93
C TYR A 68 15.90 -6.24 17.21
N ILE A 69 14.87 -5.73 16.56
CA ILE A 69 14.24 -4.46 16.89
C ILE A 69 12.74 -4.71 17.06
N TYR A 70 12.23 -4.40 18.24
CA TYR A 70 10.84 -4.64 18.58
C TYR A 70 10.02 -3.38 18.42
N TRP A 71 8.93 -3.54 17.66
CA TRP A 71 7.88 -2.58 17.47
C TRP A 71 6.69 -3.01 18.33
N GLY A 72 6.64 -2.50 19.56
CA GLY A 72 5.60 -2.82 20.51
C GLY A 72 4.17 -2.43 20.11
N ASN A 73 3.23 -3.00 20.83
CA ASN A 73 1.78 -2.88 20.64
C ASN A 73 1.18 -1.47 20.85
N ARG A 74 1.97 -0.46 21.23
CA ARG A 74 1.52 0.93 21.48
C ARG A 74 2.13 1.98 20.55
N ILE A 75 2.88 1.57 19.52
CA ILE A 75 3.78 2.46 18.78
C ILE A 75 3.07 3.25 17.66
N ASP A 76 1.78 3.01 17.43
CA ASP A 76 0.98 3.86 16.56
C ASP A 76 -0.42 4.15 17.10
N CYS A 77 -0.43 4.66 18.33
CA CYS A 77 -1.60 5.25 18.97
C CYS A 77 -1.50 6.79 18.85
N PRO A 78 -1.97 7.41 17.75
CA PRO A 78 -1.89 8.86 17.59
C PRO A 78 -2.67 9.59 18.70
N GLY A 79 -1.99 10.50 19.40
CA GLY A 79 -2.60 11.37 20.42
C GLY A 79 -1.77 11.39 21.69
N LYS A 80 -1.90 12.48 22.47
CA LYS A 80 -1.13 12.68 23.72
C LYS A 80 -1.30 11.55 24.76
N HIS A 81 -2.34 10.72 24.60
CA HIS A 81 -2.77 9.71 25.58
C HIS A 81 -2.97 8.29 25.03
N CYS A 82 -2.70 8.06 23.73
CA CYS A 82 -2.93 6.74 23.11
C CYS A 82 -4.37 6.19 23.22
N ASP A 83 -5.37 7.05 23.44
CA ASP A 83 -6.75 6.62 23.76
C ASP A 83 -7.50 6.01 22.57
N THR A 84 -7.05 6.25 21.33
CA THR A 84 -7.74 5.79 20.11
C THR A 84 -6.77 5.27 19.05
N CYS A 85 -7.14 4.17 18.38
CA CYS A 85 -6.41 3.64 17.23
C CYS A 85 -6.68 4.46 15.96
N ALA A 86 -5.69 4.51 15.07
CA ALA A 86 -5.84 5.09 13.73
C ALA A 86 -6.50 4.11 12.73
N GLY A 87 -6.94 4.62 11.58
CA GLY A 87 -7.37 3.77 10.45
C GLY A 87 -6.16 3.12 9.74
N LEU A 88 -6.42 2.07 8.94
CA LEU A 88 -5.38 1.23 8.34
C LEU A 88 -4.32 2.00 7.54
N GLY A 89 -4.70 2.97 6.70
CA GLY A 89 -3.71 3.72 5.90
C GLY A 89 -2.71 4.53 6.74
N HIS A 90 -3.10 4.92 7.95
CA HIS A 90 -2.20 5.56 8.91
C HIS A 90 -1.29 4.51 9.56
N GLN A 91 -1.85 3.39 10.01
CA GLN A 91 -1.09 2.26 10.56
C GLN A 91 -0.04 1.73 9.57
N GLU A 92 -0.40 1.59 8.31
CA GLU A 92 0.52 1.20 7.23
C GLU A 92 1.67 2.20 7.02
N SER A 93 1.41 3.48 7.24
CA SER A 93 2.46 4.50 7.13
C SER A 93 3.51 4.34 8.24
N SER A 94 3.07 4.01 9.45
CA SER A 94 3.94 3.73 10.59
C SER A 94 4.66 2.39 10.47
N LEU A 95 3.93 1.34 10.10
CA LEU A 95 4.51 0.01 9.87
C LEU A 95 5.60 0.07 8.79
N ARG A 96 5.34 0.73 7.67
CA ARG A 96 6.35 0.89 6.61
C ARG A 96 7.61 1.58 7.10
N CYS A 97 7.48 2.63 7.89
CA CYS A 97 8.61 3.33 8.51
C CYS A 97 9.40 2.42 9.47
N ALA A 98 8.71 1.59 10.24
CA ALA A 98 9.34 0.65 11.16
C ALA A 98 10.12 -0.46 10.42
N LEU A 99 9.55 -0.97 9.32
CA LEU A 99 10.22 -1.91 8.41
C LEU A 99 11.48 -1.29 7.79
N GLU A 100 11.41 -0.05 7.30
CA GLU A 100 12.56 0.68 6.75
C GLU A 100 13.68 0.85 7.78
N GLU A 101 13.33 1.12 9.03
CA GLU A 101 14.34 1.22 10.09
C GLU A 101 14.99 -0.13 10.39
N ALA A 102 14.21 -1.21 10.45
CA ALA A 102 14.76 -2.55 10.60
C ALA A 102 15.71 -2.92 9.44
N MET A 103 15.36 -2.55 8.20
CA MET A 103 16.24 -2.68 7.04
C MET A 103 17.52 -1.87 7.21
N PHE A 104 17.42 -0.62 7.65
CA PHE A 104 18.57 0.28 7.85
C PHE A 104 19.54 -0.24 8.92
N LEU A 105 19.00 -0.81 10.00
CA LEU A 105 19.73 -1.38 11.12
C LEU A 105 20.20 -2.83 10.87
N GLN A 106 19.72 -3.48 9.80
CA GLN A 106 19.96 -4.88 9.50
C GLN A 106 19.57 -5.81 10.66
N ARG A 107 18.37 -5.60 11.19
CA ARG A 107 17.81 -6.34 12.33
C ARG A 107 16.53 -7.06 11.92
N THR A 108 16.26 -8.20 12.56
CA THR A 108 14.94 -8.83 12.47
C THR A 108 13.92 -7.94 13.15
N PHE A 109 12.86 -7.61 12.43
CA PHE A 109 11.78 -6.77 12.91
C PHE A 109 10.77 -7.63 13.68
N VAL A 110 10.52 -7.29 14.94
CA VAL A 110 9.52 -7.96 15.75
C VAL A 110 8.25 -7.11 15.74
N MET A 111 7.22 -7.65 15.11
CA MET A 111 5.93 -7.02 14.87
C MET A 111 4.93 -7.41 15.95
N PRO A 112 3.97 -6.55 16.29
CA PRO A 112 2.88 -6.96 17.15
C PRO A 112 2.01 -7.98 16.41
N ALA A 113 1.60 -9.07 17.06
CA ALA A 113 0.71 -10.06 16.46
C ALA A 113 -0.67 -9.49 16.12
N ARG A 114 -1.04 -8.38 16.76
CA ARG A 114 -2.27 -7.63 16.51
C ARG A 114 -1.98 -6.15 16.34
N MET A 115 -2.54 -5.56 15.29
CA MET A 115 -2.47 -4.14 15.03
C MET A 115 -3.66 -3.42 15.67
N CYS A 116 -3.39 -2.28 16.33
CA CYS A 116 -4.41 -1.37 16.83
C CYS A 116 -5.11 -0.71 15.65
N ILE A 117 -6.43 -0.84 15.54
CA ILE A 117 -7.19 -0.33 14.41
C ILE A 117 -8.48 0.35 14.89
N ASN A 118 -8.87 1.46 14.27
CA ASN A 118 -10.05 2.21 14.70
C ASN A 118 -11.35 1.37 14.53
N PRO A 119 -12.15 1.18 15.60
CA PRO A 119 -13.36 0.36 15.53
C PRO A 119 -14.47 0.96 14.65
N ILE A 120 -14.44 2.27 14.37
CA ILE A 120 -15.44 2.95 13.52
C ILE A 120 -15.49 2.32 12.12
N HIS A 121 -14.38 1.81 11.62
CA HIS A 121 -14.35 1.11 10.34
C HIS A 121 -14.39 -0.41 10.49
N ASN A 122 -14.50 -0.98 11.70
CA ASN A 122 -14.49 -2.43 11.91
C ASN A 122 -15.87 -3.09 11.74
N LYS A 123 -16.97 -2.33 11.91
CA LYS A 123 -18.34 -2.84 11.75
C LYS A 123 -18.61 -3.19 10.29
N LYS A 124 -18.90 -4.46 9.96
CA LYS A 124 -19.27 -4.94 8.60
C LYS A 124 -20.32 -4.01 7.98
N GLY A 125 -19.85 -3.06 7.18
CA GLY A 125 -20.66 -1.98 6.64
C GLY A 125 -21.14 -2.37 5.25
N ILE A 126 -22.41 -2.73 5.14
CA ILE A 126 -23.16 -2.83 3.87
C ILE A 126 -22.71 -3.98 2.94
N LEU A 127 -22.80 -5.22 3.42
CA LEU A 127 -23.09 -6.38 2.55
C LEU A 127 -24.51 -6.95 2.77
N LEU A 128 -25.29 -6.38 3.70
CA LEU A 128 -26.64 -6.83 4.01
C LEU A 128 -27.69 -5.98 3.29
N GLY A 129 -27.97 -6.35 2.04
CA GLY A 129 -29.21 -6.02 1.33
C GLY A 129 -30.34 -7.02 1.61
N SER A 130 -30.42 -7.59 2.81
CA SER A 130 -31.48 -8.50 3.21
C SER A 130 -32.07 -8.02 4.53
N GLY A 131 -33.30 -7.53 4.48
CA GLY A 131 -34.06 -7.16 5.67
C GLY A 131 -34.22 -8.36 6.58
N ASN A 132 -33.51 -8.34 7.71
CA ASN A 132 -33.96 -8.94 8.95
C ASN A 132 -33.36 -8.12 10.09
N SER A 133 -34.23 -7.70 10.98
CA SER A 133 -34.01 -6.88 12.18
C SER A 133 -32.74 -7.28 12.93
N ILE A 134 -31.80 -6.34 13.05
CA ILE A 134 -30.65 -6.46 13.94
C ILE A 134 -31.16 -6.21 15.36
N SER A 135 -31.19 -7.26 16.16
CA SER A 135 -31.39 -7.17 17.62
C SER A 135 -30.23 -6.41 18.25
N GLU A 136 -30.58 -5.47 19.12
CA GLU A 136 -29.70 -4.66 19.97
C GLU A 136 -29.01 -5.51 21.05
N GLU A 137 -28.13 -6.45 20.67
CA GLU A 137 -27.30 -7.17 21.64
C GLU A 137 -25.93 -7.48 21.03
N THR A 138 -25.00 -6.54 21.13
CA THR A 138 -23.54 -6.77 21.17
C THR A 138 -22.84 -5.44 21.48
N GLU A 139 -23.06 -4.94 22.68
CA GLU A 139 -22.08 -4.06 23.31
C GLU A 139 -21.02 -4.93 24.02
N GLU A 140 -19.76 -4.50 23.89
CA GLU A 140 -18.52 -5.03 24.49
C GLU A 140 -17.81 -6.23 23.84
N ARG A 141 -16.74 -5.95 23.06
CA ARG A 141 -15.47 -6.67 23.23
C ARG A 141 -14.28 -5.90 22.65
N TRP A 142 -13.15 -5.92 23.34
CA TRP A 142 -11.84 -5.43 22.87
C TRP A 142 -11.32 -6.07 21.57
N GLU A 143 -12.10 -6.95 20.95
CA GLU A 143 -11.87 -7.49 19.61
C GLU A 143 -12.15 -6.45 18.51
N ASP A 144 -12.91 -5.38 18.80
CA ASP A 144 -13.30 -4.37 17.81
C ASP A 144 -12.22 -3.36 17.43
N SER A 145 -11.19 -3.17 18.28
CA SER A 145 -10.13 -2.16 18.08
C SER A 145 -8.78 -2.77 17.69
N SER A 146 -8.74 -4.04 17.31
CA SER A 146 -7.52 -4.69 16.84
C SER A 146 -7.76 -5.74 15.77
N CYS A 147 -6.82 -5.88 14.83
CA CYS A 147 -6.85 -6.92 13.81
C CYS A 147 -5.57 -7.74 13.85
N ALA A 148 -5.65 -9.04 13.58
CA ALA A 148 -4.49 -9.90 13.53
C ALA A 148 -3.59 -9.51 12.34
N MET A 149 -2.28 -9.45 12.54
CA MET A 149 -1.37 -9.01 11.48
C MET A 149 -1.33 -9.99 10.30
N ASP A 150 -1.42 -11.28 10.59
CA ASP A 150 -1.44 -12.39 9.64
C ASP A 150 -2.77 -12.54 8.89
N SER A 151 -3.86 -11.92 9.38
CA SER A 151 -5.12 -11.87 8.62
C SER A 151 -5.09 -10.81 7.51
N LEU A 152 -4.32 -9.73 7.69
CA LEU A 152 -4.16 -8.65 6.72
C LEU A 152 -2.95 -8.84 5.79
N TYR A 153 -1.83 -9.32 6.32
CA TYR A 153 -0.56 -9.38 5.62
C TYR A 153 0.06 -10.79 5.61
N ASP A 154 0.76 -11.08 4.53
CA ASP A 154 1.55 -12.28 4.34
C ASP A 154 2.98 -12.04 4.84
N LEU A 155 3.27 -12.55 6.05
CA LEU A 155 4.55 -12.30 6.73
C LEU A 155 5.74 -12.92 6.00
N ASP A 156 5.53 -14.01 5.26
CA ASP A 156 6.58 -14.64 4.46
C ASP A 156 6.98 -13.72 3.30
N LEU A 157 5.99 -13.11 2.62
CA LEU A 157 6.27 -12.13 1.56
C LEU A 157 6.95 -10.86 2.10
N ILE A 158 6.58 -10.39 3.30
CA ILE A 158 7.31 -9.27 3.94
C ILE A 158 8.76 -9.69 4.26
N SER A 159 8.94 -10.92 4.74
CA SER A 159 10.24 -11.50 5.12
C SER A 159 11.23 -11.62 3.95
N ASP A 160 10.75 -11.64 2.71
CA ASP A 160 11.62 -11.57 1.52
C ASP A 160 12.36 -10.23 1.40
N THR A 161 11.84 -9.17 2.02
CA THR A 161 12.42 -7.81 2.01
C THR A 161 13.14 -7.47 3.31
N VAL A 162 12.52 -7.78 4.46
CA VAL A 162 13.09 -7.57 5.80
C VAL A 162 12.64 -8.71 6.69
N PRO A 163 13.53 -9.42 7.41
CA PRO A 163 13.11 -10.52 8.26
C PRO A 163 12.12 -10.03 9.32
N VAL A 164 10.92 -10.62 9.35
CA VAL A 164 9.89 -10.30 10.34
C VAL A 164 9.52 -11.52 11.18
N ILE A 165 9.22 -11.29 12.46
CA ILE A 165 8.55 -12.26 13.33
C ILE A 165 7.46 -11.56 14.13
N LEU A 166 6.47 -12.32 14.59
CA LEU A 166 5.44 -11.80 15.51
C LEU A 166 5.88 -11.92 16.97
N ASP A 167 5.36 -11.02 17.81
CA ASP A 167 5.57 -10.99 19.26
C ASP A 167 4.82 -12.10 20.05
N ASN A 168 4.12 -13.00 19.35
CA ASN A 168 3.55 -14.23 19.91
C ASN A 168 4.26 -15.49 19.40
N SER A 169 5.39 -15.35 18.68
CA SER A 169 6.15 -16.48 18.15
C SER A 169 7.06 -17.12 19.20
N GLU A 170 7.31 -18.43 19.07
CA GLU A 170 8.29 -19.16 19.91
C GLU A 170 9.68 -18.52 19.84
N MET A 171 10.08 -18.05 18.65
CA MET A 171 11.33 -17.32 18.44
C MET A 171 11.40 -16.08 19.34
N TRP A 172 10.33 -15.29 19.39
CA TRP A 172 10.29 -14.10 20.22
C TRP A 172 10.39 -14.43 21.72
N HIS A 173 9.73 -15.48 22.17
CA HIS A 173 9.85 -15.96 23.56
C HIS A 173 11.30 -16.33 23.91
N HIS A 174 12.03 -17.00 23.00
CA HIS A 174 13.46 -17.30 23.19
C HIS A 174 14.32 -16.04 23.22
N VAL A 175 14.04 -15.05 22.35
CA VAL A 175 14.76 -13.77 22.34
C VAL A 175 14.57 -13.02 23.65
N LEU A 176 13.33 -12.94 24.16
CA LEU A 176 13.03 -12.31 25.44
C LEU A 176 13.72 -12.99 26.62
N ALA A 177 13.66 -14.32 26.69
CA ALA A 177 14.32 -15.09 27.73
C ALA A 177 15.85 -14.86 27.70
N THR A 178 16.44 -14.78 26.50
CA THR A 178 17.86 -14.50 26.32
C THR A 178 18.21 -13.06 26.70
N SER A 179 17.40 -12.08 26.31
CA SER A 179 17.64 -10.67 26.67
C SER A 179 17.56 -10.45 28.18
N MET A 180 16.61 -11.12 28.87
CA MET A 180 16.50 -11.06 30.33
C MET A 180 17.73 -11.64 31.02
N LYS A 181 18.25 -12.79 30.54
CA LYS A 181 19.49 -13.39 31.06
C LYS A 181 20.72 -12.49 30.90
N LEU A 182 20.77 -11.70 29.82
CA LEU A 182 21.86 -10.77 29.53
C LEU A 182 21.73 -9.40 30.23
N GLY A 183 20.58 -9.10 30.84
CA GLY A 183 20.31 -7.85 31.55
C GLY A 183 20.52 -6.62 30.68
N ALA A 184 21.22 -5.61 31.20
CA ALA A 184 21.52 -4.35 30.49
C ALA A 184 22.35 -4.54 29.20
N ARG A 185 22.96 -5.72 28.99
CA ARG A 185 23.67 -6.07 27.74
C ARG A 185 22.78 -6.76 26.71
N GLY A 186 21.57 -7.16 27.10
CA GLY A 186 20.62 -7.90 26.27
C GLY A 186 19.55 -7.04 25.63
N VAL A 187 19.11 -5.99 26.31
CA VAL A 187 18.03 -5.11 25.85
C VAL A 187 18.38 -3.63 26.07
N ALA A 188 18.17 -2.81 25.03
CA ALA A 188 18.14 -1.37 25.14
C ALA A 188 16.70 -0.88 24.97
N HIS A 189 16.19 -0.16 25.96
CA HIS A 189 14.95 0.60 25.82
C HIS A 189 15.29 1.98 25.28
N VAL A 190 14.73 2.35 24.13
CA VAL A 190 15.06 3.59 23.43
C VAL A 190 13.81 4.40 23.09
N GLU A 191 13.88 5.69 23.35
CA GLU A 191 12.86 6.70 23.03
C GLU A 191 13.57 7.96 22.51
N GLY A 192 13.09 8.55 21.41
CA GLY A 192 13.68 9.77 20.85
C GLY A 192 15.10 9.65 20.28
N VAL A 193 15.62 8.42 20.12
CA VAL A 193 16.95 8.16 19.54
C VAL A 193 16.87 8.01 18.02
N SER A 194 17.76 8.67 17.28
CA SER A 194 17.77 8.61 15.81
C SER A 194 18.21 7.23 15.28
N LYS A 195 17.74 6.85 14.08
CA LYS A 195 18.17 5.60 13.44
C LYS A 195 19.68 5.52 13.21
N THR A 196 20.33 6.67 12.93
CA THR A 196 21.79 6.77 12.79
C THR A 196 22.49 6.47 14.11
N ASP A 197 22.02 7.05 15.21
CA ASP A 197 22.56 6.78 16.55
C ASP A 197 22.41 5.31 16.95
N LEU A 198 21.26 4.70 16.64
CA LEU A 198 21.04 3.27 16.88
C LEU A 198 22.01 2.37 16.11
N LYS A 199 22.47 2.83 14.94
CA LYS A 199 23.41 2.10 14.09
C LYS A 199 24.87 2.31 14.49
N GLU A 200 25.23 3.52 14.88
CA GLU A 200 26.64 3.92 15.08
C GLU A 200 27.10 3.77 16.53
N LYS A 201 26.24 4.08 17.52
CA LYS A 201 26.63 4.00 18.94
C LYS A 201 26.72 2.54 19.38
N SER A 202 27.89 2.13 19.87
CA SER A 202 28.18 0.75 20.31
C SER A 202 27.24 0.23 21.41
N SER A 203 26.67 1.14 22.20
CA SER A 203 25.63 0.83 23.20
C SER A 203 24.35 0.25 22.60
N TYR A 204 24.04 0.57 21.35
CA TYR A 204 22.85 0.10 20.64
C TYR A 204 23.19 -0.87 19.52
N SER A 205 24.22 -0.59 18.73
CA SER A 205 24.54 -1.36 17.53
C SER A 205 24.85 -2.83 17.85
N ASN A 206 25.41 -3.11 19.04
CA ASN A 206 25.78 -4.46 19.48
C ASN A 206 24.74 -5.17 20.35
N ILE A 207 23.69 -4.48 20.80
CA ILE A 207 22.70 -5.10 21.69
C ILE A 207 21.85 -6.12 20.94
N LEU A 208 21.46 -7.20 21.63
CA LEU A 208 20.59 -8.24 21.08
C LEU A 208 19.23 -7.65 20.70
N LEU A 209 18.56 -6.96 21.63
CA LEU A 209 17.21 -6.41 21.44
C LEU A 209 17.20 -4.89 21.61
N ILE A 210 16.73 -4.18 20.59
CA ILE A 210 16.30 -2.79 20.72
C ILE A 210 14.80 -2.81 20.97
N ASN A 211 14.37 -2.50 22.19
CA ASN A 211 12.98 -2.23 22.50
C ASN A 211 12.73 -0.74 22.24
N ARG A 212 12.14 -0.45 21.09
CA ARG A 212 11.94 0.90 20.61
C ARG A 212 10.53 1.33 20.97
N THR A 213 10.38 2.50 21.56
CA THR A 213 9.06 3.09 21.84
C THR A 213 8.88 4.28 20.92
N ALA A 214 7.67 4.43 20.34
CA ALA A 214 7.30 5.68 19.68
C ALA A 214 7.35 6.84 20.68
N SER A 215 7.81 7.99 20.20
CA SER A 215 7.42 9.26 20.77
C SER A 215 5.88 9.36 20.83
N PRO A 216 5.30 10.31 21.57
CA PRO A 216 3.84 10.52 21.60
C PRO A 216 3.20 10.86 20.22
N LEU A 217 4.01 10.97 19.17
CA LEU A 217 3.58 11.13 17.79
C LEU A 217 3.65 9.79 17.05
N SER A 218 2.82 9.59 16.02
CA SER A 218 2.87 8.38 15.20
C SER A 218 4.27 8.12 14.63
N TRP A 219 4.66 6.85 14.55
CA TRP A 219 6.02 6.43 14.17
C TRP A 219 6.55 7.05 12.87
N PHE A 220 5.67 7.23 11.88
CA PHE A 220 6.06 7.88 10.63
C PHE A 220 6.52 9.34 10.82
N ALA A 221 6.13 10.02 11.90
CA ALA A 221 6.58 11.37 12.23
C ALA A 221 8.04 11.41 12.67
N GLU A 222 8.58 10.29 13.17
CA GLU A 222 10.00 10.14 13.54
C GLU A 222 10.84 9.64 12.37
N CYS A 223 10.28 8.72 11.57
CA CYS A 223 11.02 8.11 10.47
C CYS A 223 11.05 8.98 9.19
N LYS A 224 10.02 9.82 8.97
CA LYS A 224 10.00 10.74 7.83
C LYS A 224 10.66 12.06 8.21
N ASP A 225 11.74 12.40 7.52
CA ASP A 225 12.04 13.80 7.33
C ASP A 225 10.90 14.40 6.51
N ARG A 226 10.03 15.19 7.17
CA ARG A 226 8.85 15.81 6.55
C ARG A 226 9.20 16.68 5.34
N LYS A 227 10.47 17.04 5.16
CA LYS A 227 10.97 17.88 4.07
C LYS A 227 11.68 17.09 2.97
N ASN A 228 12.00 15.81 3.20
CA ASN A 228 12.76 15.01 2.25
C ASN A 228 12.01 13.74 1.81
N HIS A 229 11.21 13.91 0.75
CA HIS A 229 10.44 12.82 0.13
C HIS A 229 11.29 11.73 -0.51
N SER A 230 12.60 11.96 -0.75
CA SER A 230 13.52 10.94 -1.27
C SER A 230 14.08 9.99 -0.20
N SER A 231 13.73 10.20 1.07
CA SER A 231 14.17 9.33 2.18
C SER A 231 13.38 8.02 2.32
N ILE A 232 12.33 7.83 1.51
CA ILE A 232 11.42 6.67 1.57
C ILE A 232 12.05 5.50 0.79
N LEU A 233 12.33 4.38 1.47
CA LEU A 233 12.91 3.20 0.84
C LEU A 233 11.84 2.22 0.34
N LEU A 234 10.71 2.10 1.05
CA LEU A 234 9.60 1.23 0.67
C LEU A 234 8.47 2.03 0.01
N PRO A 235 8.00 1.63 -1.19
CA PRO A 235 6.92 2.34 -1.87
C PRO A 235 5.58 2.23 -1.10
N TYR A 236 4.66 3.18 -1.32
CA TYR A 236 3.31 3.13 -0.71
C TYR A 236 2.54 1.86 -1.10
N SER A 237 2.86 1.25 -2.24
CA SER A 237 2.29 -0.01 -2.72
C SER A 237 2.85 -1.26 -2.04
N PHE A 238 3.93 -1.15 -1.24
CA PHE A 238 4.59 -2.30 -0.61
C PHE A 238 3.61 -3.12 0.25
N LEU A 239 3.08 -2.56 1.34
CA LEU A 239 2.17 -3.28 2.24
C LEU A 239 0.91 -3.83 1.53
N PRO A 240 0.26 -3.07 0.63
CA PRO A 240 -0.83 -3.61 -0.20
C PRO A 240 -0.45 -4.85 -1.01
N SER A 241 0.74 -4.86 -1.60
CA SER A 241 1.23 -6.02 -2.37
C SER A 241 1.61 -7.23 -1.49
N MET A 242 1.75 -7.01 -0.18
CA MET A 242 2.02 -8.05 0.83
C MET A 242 0.74 -8.51 1.53
N ALA A 243 -0.44 -8.32 0.93
CA ALA A 243 -1.70 -8.76 1.51
C ALA A 243 -1.71 -10.28 1.77
N ALA A 244 -2.45 -10.70 2.81
CA ALA A 244 -2.61 -12.11 3.17
C ALA A 244 -3.08 -12.94 1.98
N LYS A 245 -2.61 -14.19 1.91
CA LYS A 245 -2.88 -15.11 0.78
C LYS A 245 -4.37 -15.26 0.46
N LYS A 246 -5.24 -15.33 1.48
CA LYS A 246 -6.71 -15.42 1.30
C LYS A 246 -7.28 -14.21 0.54
N LEU A 247 -6.79 -13.01 0.86
CA LEU A 247 -7.24 -11.75 0.27
C LEU A 247 -6.74 -11.60 -1.17
N ARG A 248 -5.48 -11.98 -1.42
CA ARG A 248 -4.91 -12.03 -2.78
C ARG A 248 -5.68 -12.98 -3.68
N TYR A 249 -6.00 -14.18 -3.20
CA TYR A 249 -6.79 -15.15 -3.96
C TYR A 249 -8.17 -14.59 -4.32
N ALA A 250 -8.90 -14.01 -3.36
CA ALA A 250 -10.20 -13.39 -3.61
C ALA A 250 -10.12 -12.27 -4.66
N ALA A 251 -9.11 -11.39 -4.54
CA ALA A 251 -8.89 -10.33 -5.51
C ALA A 251 -8.61 -10.87 -6.92
N GLU A 252 -7.77 -11.91 -7.06
CA GLU A 252 -7.49 -12.52 -8.37
C GLU A 252 -8.74 -13.15 -9.01
N GLU A 253 -9.58 -13.83 -8.23
CA GLU A 253 -10.83 -14.40 -8.74
C GLU A 253 -11.80 -13.30 -9.22
N ILE A 254 -11.94 -12.22 -8.45
CA ILE A 254 -12.78 -11.07 -8.84
C ILE A 254 -12.24 -10.40 -10.10
N LYS A 255 -10.91 -10.21 -10.21
CA LYS A 255 -10.28 -9.63 -11.40
C LYS A 255 -10.51 -10.48 -12.65
N LYS A 256 -10.47 -11.81 -12.55
CA LYS A 256 -10.81 -12.70 -13.67
C LYS A 256 -12.26 -12.52 -14.12
N LEU A 257 -13.20 -12.38 -13.18
CA LEU A 257 -14.61 -12.12 -13.48
C LEU A 257 -14.84 -10.73 -14.10
N LEU A 258 -14.04 -9.73 -13.68
CA LEU A 258 -14.08 -8.37 -14.26
C LEU A 258 -13.53 -8.33 -15.69
N GLY A 259 -12.53 -9.15 -16.02
CA GLY A 259 -11.89 -9.19 -17.34
C GLY A 259 -10.95 -7.99 -17.56
N ASP A 260 -11.11 -7.29 -18.70
CA ASP A 260 -10.45 -5.98 -18.93
C ASP A 260 -11.34 -4.86 -18.38
N TYR A 261 -10.88 -4.19 -17.32
CA TYR A 261 -11.64 -3.18 -16.58
C TYR A 261 -10.79 -1.97 -16.20
N ASP A 262 -11.47 -0.87 -15.94
CA ASP A 262 -10.92 0.31 -15.27
C ASP A 262 -11.53 0.42 -13.88
N ALA A 263 -10.90 1.18 -13.01
CA ALA A 263 -11.39 1.32 -11.65
C ALA A 263 -11.26 2.75 -11.14
N MET A 264 -12.15 3.10 -10.22
CA MET A 264 -12.05 4.33 -9.46
C MET A 264 -12.26 4.11 -7.97
N HIS A 265 -11.52 4.87 -7.18
CA HIS A 265 -11.71 4.97 -5.75
C HIS A 265 -12.33 6.33 -5.41
N VAL A 266 -13.48 6.34 -4.75
CA VAL A 266 -14.23 7.54 -4.38
C VAL A 266 -14.37 7.64 -2.86
N ARG A 267 -13.54 8.48 -2.24
CA ARG A 267 -13.59 8.81 -0.82
C ARG A 267 -14.41 10.08 -0.62
N ARG A 268 -15.61 9.92 -0.08
CA ARG A 268 -16.60 11.00 0.07
C ARG A 268 -17.22 11.01 1.46
N GLY A 269 -17.76 9.88 1.93
CA GLY A 269 -18.62 9.82 3.11
C GLY A 269 -17.98 10.27 4.44
N ASP A 270 -16.65 10.30 4.54
CA ASP A 270 -15.92 10.74 5.74
C ASP A 270 -15.25 12.12 5.59
N VAL A 271 -15.02 12.58 4.36
CA VAL A 271 -14.27 13.80 4.02
C VAL A 271 -15.16 14.94 3.57
N LEU A 272 -16.41 14.65 3.18
CA LEU A 272 -17.42 15.64 2.82
C LEU A 272 -17.99 16.31 4.07
N LYS A 273 -17.16 17.12 4.74
CA LYS A 273 -17.53 17.85 5.96
C LYS A 273 -17.78 19.30 5.63
N THR A 274 -19.00 19.77 5.90
CA THR A 274 -19.34 21.20 5.81
C THR A 274 -19.66 21.79 7.18
N ARG A 275 -19.49 23.10 7.31
CA ARG A 275 -19.91 23.88 8.48
C ARG A 275 -20.36 25.27 8.06
N LYS A 276 -21.23 25.90 8.85
CA LYS A 276 -21.55 27.33 8.68
C LYS A 276 -20.54 28.19 9.43
N ASP A 277 -20.09 29.28 8.82
CA ASP A 277 -19.31 30.30 9.51
C ASP A 277 -20.21 31.26 10.32
N ARG A 278 -19.59 32.27 10.96
CA ARG A 278 -20.30 33.27 11.78
C ARG A 278 -21.34 34.08 11.03
N PHE A 279 -21.32 34.06 9.70
CA PHE A 279 -22.27 34.76 8.83
C PHE A 279 -23.29 33.79 8.20
N GLY A 280 -23.29 32.52 8.61
CA GLY A 280 -24.19 31.49 8.08
C GLY A 280 -23.76 30.90 6.74
N VAL A 281 -22.59 31.29 6.20
CA VAL A 281 -22.10 30.80 4.90
C VAL A 281 -21.50 29.41 5.07
N GLU A 282 -21.89 28.49 4.19
CA GLU A 282 -21.35 27.13 4.19
C GLU A 282 -19.86 27.12 3.79
N ARG A 283 -19.09 26.29 4.50
CA ARG A 283 -17.66 26.11 4.28
C ARG A 283 -17.31 24.63 4.23
N SER A 284 -16.36 24.26 3.38
CA SER A 284 -15.79 22.91 3.26
C SER A 284 -14.26 22.94 3.42
N LEU A 285 -13.69 21.83 3.87
CA LEU A 285 -12.23 21.60 3.82
C LEU A 285 -11.74 21.16 2.43
N HIS A 286 -12.67 20.71 1.59
CA HIS A 286 -12.46 20.26 0.23
C HIS A 286 -13.52 20.95 -0.64
N PRO A 287 -13.25 22.17 -1.13
CA PRO A 287 -14.26 23.01 -1.77
C PRO A 287 -14.83 22.42 -3.06
N HIS A 288 -14.09 21.61 -3.81
CA HIS A 288 -14.53 21.05 -5.09
C HIS A 288 -15.01 19.59 -4.97
N LEU A 289 -14.63 18.89 -3.90
CA LEU A 289 -14.89 17.46 -3.74
C LEU A 289 -16.36 17.07 -3.94
N ASP A 290 -17.31 17.84 -3.42
CA ASP A 290 -18.73 17.52 -3.59
C ASP A 290 -19.10 17.46 -5.06
N ARG A 291 -18.81 18.55 -5.77
CA ARG A 291 -19.06 18.75 -7.20
C ARG A 291 -18.36 17.67 -8.02
N ASP A 292 -17.06 17.51 -7.83
CA ASP A 292 -16.20 16.65 -8.66
C ASP A 292 -16.57 15.16 -8.56
N THR A 293 -17.23 14.76 -7.47
CA THR A 293 -17.67 13.38 -7.24
C THR A 293 -19.13 13.12 -7.58
N ARG A 294 -19.87 14.11 -8.10
CA ARG A 294 -21.21 13.89 -8.68
C ARG A 294 -21.12 13.25 -10.05
N SER A 295 -22.17 12.52 -10.42
CA SER A 295 -22.18 11.68 -11.61
C SER A 295 -21.87 12.42 -12.92
N GLU A 296 -22.43 13.61 -13.10
CA GLU A 296 -22.29 14.46 -14.28
C GLU A 296 -20.86 15.00 -14.45
N PHE A 297 -20.18 15.31 -13.34
CA PHE A 297 -18.78 15.74 -13.34
C PHE A 297 -17.84 14.55 -13.52
N ILE A 298 -18.10 13.42 -12.85
CA ILE A 298 -17.36 12.17 -13.07
C ILE A 298 -17.43 11.77 -14.54
N LEU A 299 -18.62 11.74 -15.15
CA LEU A 299 -18.80 11.38 -16.57
C LEU A 299 -17.96 12.25 -17.50
N CYS A 300 -17.86 13.54 -17.24
CA CYS A 300 -17.06 14.47 -18.03
C CYS A 300 -15.56 14.29 -17.79
N ARG A 301 -15.14 14.12 -16.52
CA ARG A 301 -13.74 14.00 -16.13
C ARG A 301 -13.12 12.72 -16.67
N ILE A 302 -13.77 11.58 -16.42
CA ILE A 302 -13.19 10.26 -16.73
C ILE A 302 -13.31 9.87 -18.20
N ALA A 303 -14.19 10.51 -18.99
CA ALA A 303 -14.32 10.24 -20.43
C ALA A 303 -13.03 10.51 -21.22
N LYS A 304 -12.11 11.30 -20.66
CA LYS A 304 -10.77 11.54 -21.23
C LYS A 304 -9.84 10.33 -21.12
N TRP A 305 -10.14 9.40 -20.22
CA TRP A 305 -9.26 8.29 -19.85
C TRP A 305 -9.91 6.93 -20.10
N VAL A 306 -11.23 6.83 -19.88
CA VAL A 306 -11.99 5.60 -19.97
C VAL A 306 -13.02 5.70 -21.11
N PRO A 307 -12.84 4.94 -22.21
CA PRO A 307 -13.83 4.86 -23.28
C PRO A 307 -15.21 4.38 -22.81
N PRO A 308 -16.32 4.86 -23.42
CA PRO A 308 -17.65 4.34 -23.16
C PRO A 308 -17.77 2.83 -23.41
N GLY A 309 -18.67 2.17 -22.68
CA GLY A 309 -18.96 0.73 -22.75
C GLY A 309 -18.04 -0.16 -21.92
N ARG A 310 -16.96 0.41 -21.34
CA ARG A 310 -16.00 -0.33 -20.50
C ARG A 310 -16.56 -0.63 -19.11
N THR A 311 -16.01 -1.68 -18.49
CA THR A 311 -16.30 -2.04 -17.10
C THR A 311 -15.58 -1.09 -16.16
N LEU A 312 -16.31 -0.47 -15.24
CA LEU A 312 -15.80 0.45 -14.24
C LEU A 312 -16.07 -0.12 -12.84
N PHE A 313 -15.01 -0.62 -12.19
CA PHE A 313 -15.07 -1.05 -10.79
C PHE A 313 -15.01 0.16 -9.86
N ILE A 314 -15.93 0.27 -8.91
CA ILE A 314 -16.06 1.43 -8.02
C ILE A 314 -15.89 0.97 -6.57
N ALA A 315 -14.80 1.40 -5.94
CA ALA A 315 -14.61 1.29 -4.49
C ALA A 315 -14.93 2.65 -3.86
N SER A 316 -15.87 2.69 -2.91
CA SER A 316 -16.33 3.96 -2.33
C SER A 316 -16.82 3.80 -0.90
N ASN A 317 -16.67 4.86 -0.11
CA ASN A 317 -17.30 4.98 1.21
C ASN A 317 -18.52 5.91 1.22
N GLU A 318 -19.07 6.22 0.03
CA GLU A 318 -20.37 6.88 -0.10
C GLU A 318 -21.47 6.01 0.53
N ARG A 319 -22.34 6.65 1.32
CA ARG A 319 -23.36 5.96 2.12
C ARG A 319 -24.69 5.85 1.39
N THR A 320 -24.92 6.70 0.40
CA THR A 320 -26.16 6.77 -0.37
C THR A 320 -26.23 5.59 -1.35
N PRO A 321 -27.18 4.65 -1.19
CA PRO A 321 -27.31 3.52 -2.11
C PRO A 321 -27.57 4.00 -3.54
N GLY A 322 -26.90 3.38 -4.51
CA GLY A 322 -27.09 3.71 -5.92
C GLY A 322 -26.59 5.09 -6.34
N TYR A 323 -25.81 5.81 -5.51
CA TYR A 323 -25.28 7.14 -5.83
C TYR A 323 -24.58 7.23 -7.19
N PHE A 324 -23.82 6.18 -7.56
CA PHE A 324 -23.10 6.11 -8.83
C PHE A 324 -23.90 5.47 -9.97
N SER A 325 -25.15 5.07 -9.74
CA SER A 325 -26.00 4.45 -10.77
C SER A 325 -26.15 5.28 -12.06
N PRO A 326 -26.15 6.63 -12.06
CA PRO A 326 -26.24 7.39 -13.31
C PRO A 326 -25.03 7.20 -14.23
N LEU A 327 -23.88 6.72 -13.73
CA LEU A 327 -22.72 6.38 -14.56
C LEU A 327 -22.99 5.21 -15.52
N ALA A 328 -24.04 4.41 -15.25
CA ALA A 328 -24.44 3.26 -16.07
C ALA A 328 -24.86 3.65 -17.48
N VAL A 329 -25.17 4.94 -17.73
CA VAL A 329 -25.45 5.46 -19.07
C VAL A 329 -24.25 5.35 -20.02
N ARG A 330 -23.01 5.27 -19.48
CA ARG A 330 -21.78 5.14 -20.28
C ARG A 330 -20.92 3.94 -19.93
N TYR A 331 -21.02 3.37 -18.72
CA TYR A 331 -20.10 2.35 -18.24
C TYR A 331 -20.84 1.15 -17.64
N LYS A 332 -20.23 -0.04 -17.70
CA LYS A 332 -20.73 -1.22 -16.98
C LYS A 332 -20.20 -1.16 -15.56
N LEU A 333 -21.06 -0.89 -14.59
CA LEU A 333 -20.64 -0.66 -13.21
C LEU A 333 -20.42 -1.99 -12.48
N ALA A 334 -19.34 -2.08 -11.72
CA ALA A 334 -19.05 -3.20 -10.84
C ALA A 334 -18.67 -2.71 -9.44
N TYR A 335 -19.10 -3.44 -8.42
CA TYR A 335 -18.87 -3.14 -7.01
C TYR A 335 -18.48 -4.42 -6.28
N SER A 336 -17.83 -4.29 -5.12
CA SER A 336 -17.50 -5.43 -4.25
C SER A 336 -18.73 -6.27 -3.90
N SER A 337 -19.90 -5.64 -3.70
CA SER A 337 -21.16 -6.32 -3.41
C SER A 337 -21.64 -7.25 -4.52
N ASN A 338 -21.18 -7.09 -5.77
CA ASN A 338 -21.50 -8.03 -6.85
C ASN A 338 -20.78 -9.38 -6.71
N TYR A 339 -19.79 -9.48 -5.81
CA TYR A 339 -18.95 -10.65 -5.61
C TYR A 339 -19.07 -11.23 -4.19
N SER A 340 -20.24 -11.04 -3.56
CA SER A 340 -20.52 -11.50 -2.19
C SER A 340 -20.26 -12.99 -1.98
N SER A 341 -20.52 -13.84 -2.97
CA SER A 341 -20.23 -15.29 -2.90
C SER A 341 -18.75 -15.63 -2.72
N ILE A 342 -17.85 -14.73 -3.14
CA ILE A 342 -16.39 -14.86 -2.94
C ILE A 342 -15.99 -14.20 -1.63
N LEU A 343 -16.56 -13.03 -1.32
CA LEU A 343 -16.12 -12.18 -0.21
C LEU A 343 -16.70 -12.61 1.13
N ASP A 344 -18.00 -12.92 1.22
CA ASP A 344 -18.68 -13.20 2.49
C ASP A 344 -18.06 -14.36 3.30
N PRO A 345 -17.58 -15.47 2.68
CA PRO A 345 -16.93 -16.54 3.41
C PRO A 345 -15.51 -16.21 3.92
N LEU A 346 -14.89 -15.14 3.41
CA LEU A 346 -13.47 -14.82 3.63
C LEU A 346 -13.24 -13.56 4.48
N ILE A 347 -14.15 -12.59 4.37
CA ILE A 347 -14.04 -11.26 4.97
C ILE A 347 -14.68 -11.27 6.35
N GLU A 348 -13.84 -11.09 7.36
CA GLU A 348 -14.24 -11.03 8.77
C GLU A 348 -14.46 -9.59 9.24
N ASN A 349 -13.82 -8.61 8.60
CA ASN A 349 -13.94 -7.19 8.92
C ASN A 349 -13.73 -6.29 7.68
N ASN A 350 -14.11 -5.00 7.74
CA ASN A 350 -13.98 -4.13 6.57
C ASN A 350 -12.53 -3.83 6.19
N TYR A 351 -11.54 -4.03 7.06
CA TYR A 351 -10.14 -3.81 6.70
C TYR A 351 -9.66 -4.86 5.71
N GLU A 352 -10.11 -6.11 5.87
CA GLU A 352 -9.89 -7.16 4.89
C GLU A 352 -10.60 -6.84 3.57
N LEU A 353 -11.84 -6.34 3.61
CA LEU A 353 -12.55 -5.90 2.40
C LEU A 353 -11.79 -4.78 1.69
N PHE A 354 -11.36 -3.77 2.45
CA PHE A 354 -10.57 -2.65 1.94
C PHE A 354 -9.24 -3.10 1.33
N MET A 355 -8.59 -4.13 1.90
CA MET A 355 -7.39 -4.75 1.32
C MET A 355 -7.69 -5.43 -0.02
N VAL A 356 -8.79 -6.20 -0.12
CA VAL A 356 -9.21 -6.82 -1.38
C VAL A 356 -9.55 -5.77 -2.44
N GLU A 357 -10.29 -4.73 -2.07
CA GLU A 357 -10.61 -3.63 -2.98
C GLU A 357 -9.35 -2.96 -3.51
N ARG A 358 -8.34 -2.69 -2.67
CA ARG A 358 -7.06 -2.13 -3.12
C ARG A 358 -6.35 -3.03 -4.13
N LEU A 359 -6.35 -4.34 -3.91
CA LEU A 359 -5.77 -5.29 -4.86
C LEU A 359 -6.52 -5.30 -6.21
N ILE A 360 -7.85 -5.15 -6.18
CA ILE A 360 -8.66 -5.01 -7.40
C ILE A 360 -8.35 -3.67 -8.09
N LEU A 361 -8.27 -2.56 -7.35
CA LEU A 361 -7.91 -1.25 -7.89
C LEU A 361 -6.52 -1.27 -8.56
N MET A 362 -5.55 -1.93 -7.93
CA MET A 362 -4.18 -2.06 -8.46
C MET A 362 -4.08 -2.92 -9.73
N GLY A 363 -5.04 -3.81 -9.97
CA GLY A 363 -5.10 -4.64 -11.17
C GLY A 363 -5.77 -3.97 -12.37
N ALA A 364 -6.37 -2.79 -12.18
CA ALA A 364 -7.12 -2.11 -13.24
C ALA A 364 -6.20 -1.55 -14.33
N LYS A 365 -6.71 -1.48 -15.56
CA LYS A 365 -6.00 -0.85 -16.69
C LYS A 365 -5.78 0.64 -16.45
N THR A 366 -6.83 1.32 -16.01
CA THR A 366 -6.81 2.72 -15.59
C THR A 366 -7.32 2.79 -14.15
N PHE A 367 -6.55 3.41 -13.26
CA PHE A 367 -6.95 3.63 -11.88
C PHE A 367 -7.08 5.12 -11.59
N ILE A 368 -8.29 5.54 -11.20
CA ILE A 368 -8.63 6.94 -10.93
C ILE A 368 -8.88 7.10 -9.43
N LYS A 369 -8.12 7.98 -8.79
CA LYS A 369 -8.25 8.29 -7.36
C LYS A 369 -9.24 9.43 -7.16
N THR A 370 -9.69 9.61 -5.92
CA THR A 370 -10.51 10.78 -5.56
C THR A 370 -9.70 12.06 -5.61
N MET A 371 -8.53 12.04 -4.99
CA MET A 371 -7.59 13.16 -4.86
C MET A 371 -6.21 12.66 -5.29
N LYS A 372 -5.40 13.57 -5.82
CA LYS A 372 -4.04 13.30 -6.28
C LYS A 372 -3.12 12.99 -5.08
N GLU A 373 -2.31 11.93 -5.19
CA GLU A 373 -1.24 11.63 -4.21
C GLU A 373 0.13 11.92 -4.81
N ASP A 374 0.33 11.53 -6.06
CA ASP A 374 1.55 11.73 -6.85
C ASP A 374 1.25 12.47 -8.15
N ASP A 375 2.27 13.11 -8.73
CA ASP A 375 2.09 14.00 -9.89
C ASP A 375 1.50 13.33 -11.15
N ASN A 376 1.63 12.01 -11.25
CA ASN A 376 1.14 11.21 -12.37
C ASN A 376 -0.23 10.56 -12.11
N ASP A 377 -0.82 10.75 -10.92
CA ASP A 377 -2.13 10.17 -10.61
C ASP A 377 -3.25 10.81 -11.42
N LEU A 378 -4.19 9.98 -11.87
CA LEU A 378 -5.49 10.43 -12.34
C LEU A 378 -6.40 10.68 -11.14
N SER A 379 -7.00 11.87 -11.06
CA SER A 379 -7.90 12.23 -9.95
C SER A 379 -9.24 12.81 -10.41
N LEU A 380 -10.28 12.51 -9.65
CA LEU A 380 -11.61 13.11 -9.83
C LEU A 380 -11.61 14.57 -9.41
N SER A 381 -10.99 14.88 -8.26
CA SER A 381 -10.88 16.23 -7.74
C SER A 381 -9.45 16.76 -7.79
N ASP A 382 -9.34 18.07 -7.98
CA ASP A 382 -8.09 18.82 -7.93
C ASP A 382 -7.77 19.32 -6.50
N ASP A 383 -8.67 19.07 -5.53
CA ASP A 383 -8.43 19.37 -4.13
C ASP A 383 -7.24 18.55 -3.57
N PRO A 384 -6.39 19.15 -2.73
CA PRO A 384 -5.27 18.44 -2.13
C PRO A 384 -5.76 17.38 -1.13
N LYS A 385 -5.20 16.17 -1.20
CA LYS A 385 -5.51 15.08 -0.25
C LYS A 385 -5.30 15.48 1.22
N LYS A 386 -4.26 16.26 1.49
CA LYS A 386 -4.03 16.87 2.82
C LYS A 386 -4.51 18.31 2.78
N ASN A 387 -5.60 18.60 3.48
CA ASN A 387 -6.02 19.99 3.66
C ASN A 387 -5.10 20.73 4.64
N ASN A 388 -4.98 22.03 4.44
CA ASN A 388 -4.29 22.99 5.32
C ASN A 388 -5.17 23.43 6.51
N LYS A 389 -6.29 22.72 6.78
CA LYS A 389 -7.34 23.09 7.73
C LYS A 389 -8.01 24.44 7.47
N LYS A 390 -7.86 24.99 6.26
CA LYS A 390 -8.58 26.18 5.81
C LYS A 390 -9.98 25.77 5.35
N TRP A 391 -10.97 26.52 5.79
CA TRP A 391 -12.38 26.30 5.46
C TRP A 391 -12.79 27.29 4.37
N GLU A 392 -13.16 26.77 3.21
CA GLU A 392 -13.35 27.54 1.98
C GLU A 392 -14.80 27.41 1.49
N ILE A 393 -15.24 28.31 0.61
CA ILE A 393 -16.60 28.24 0.05
C ILE A 393 -16.66 27.03 -0.90
N PRO A 394 -17.65 26.11 -0.75
CA PRO A 394 -17.86 25.04 -1.71
C PRO A 394 -18.10 25.59 -3.12
N VAL A 395 -17.52 24.93 -4.12
CA VAL A 395 -17.66 25.29 -5.53
C VAL A 395 -18.54 24.25 -6.20
N TYR A 396 -19.63 24.72 -6.83
CA TYR A 396 -20.60 23.86 -7.52
C TYR A 396 -20.68 24.13 -9.03
N THR A 397 -20.08 25.22 -9.50
CA THR A 397 -20.03 25.55 -10.93
C THR A 397 -18.96 24.72 -11.64
N ARG A 398 -19.10 24.52 -12.95
CA ARG A 398 -18.06 23.85 -13.75
C ARG A 398 -16.83 24.75 -13.86
N ASP A 399 -15.66 24.13 -14.00
CA ASP A 399 -14.44 24.88 -14.24
C ASP A 399 -14.59 25.71 -15.53
N GLY A 400 -14.50 27.05 -15.40
CA GLY A 400 -14.66 27.98 -16.51
C GLY A 400 -16.09 28.56 -16.69
N GLU A 401 -17.03 28.20 -15.82
CA GLU A 401 -18.34 28.85 -15.71
C GLU A 401 -18.36 29.63 -14.37
N GLU A 402 -18.26 30.97 -14.44
CA GLU A 402 -18.48 31.87 -13.28
C GLU A 402 -19.97 32.08 -12.98
#